data_AF-A0A350AIL7-F1
#
_entry.id   AF-A0A350AIL7-F1
#
_cell.length_a   1.000
_cell.length_b   1.000
_cell.length_c   1.000
_cell.angle_alpha   90.00
_cell.angle_beta   90.00
_cell.angle_gamma   90.00
#
_symmetry.space_group_name_H-M   'P 1'
#
loop_
_entity.id
_entity.type
_entity.pdbx_description
1 polymer ?
#
loop_
_entity_poly.entity_id
_entity_poly.type
_entity_poly.pdbx_seq_one_letter_code
_entity_poly.pdbx_strand_id
1 'polypeptide(L)'
;MRDDAFPFADSIPQAKASAPYRFVILTLDSHAAGPAARISPRLTRDFPGIEVSVHAAAEWAENPTALDAAKKALSQANIVMTNLLFLEEHINAILPDLTAARQNADAFVAVIADPQIVRLTKMGDLDMS
;
A
#
# COMPACT_ATOMS: atom_id res chain seq x y z
N MET A 1 -28.68 9.34 -11.20
CA MET A 1 -27.65 10.18 -10.55
C MET A 1 -27.85 9.94 -9.06
N ARG A 2 -27.09 9.02 -8.47
CA ARG A 2 -27.23 8.68 -7.04
C ARG A 2 -26.52 9.77 -6.24
N ASP A 3 -27.14 10.21 -5.17
CA ASP A 3 -26.54 11.14 -4.23
C ASP A 3 -25.44 10.41 -3.46
N ASP A 4 -24.18 10.66 -3.83
CA ASP A 4 -22.98 10.10 -3.23
C ASP A 4 -22.63 10.82 -1.90
N ALA A 5 -23.61 10.98 -1.02
CA ALA A 5 -23.34 11.42 0.34
C ALA A 5 -22.62 10.26 1.07
N PHE A 6 -21.29 10.31 1.11
CA PHE A 6 -20.44 9.35 1.83
C PHE A 6 -20.85 9.32 3.32
N PRO A 7 -21.49 8.24 3.81
CA PRO A 7 -22.07 8.20 5.16
C PRO A 7 -21.03 8.11 6.29
N PHE A 8 -19.74 8.22 5.97
CA PHE A 8 -18.61 8.04 6.88
C PHE A 8 -17.79 9.31 7.12
N ALA A 9 -18.21 10.47 6.61
CA ALA A 9 -17.48 11.73 6.78
C ALA A 9 -17.23 12.06 8.26
N ASP A 10 -18.20 11.76 9.13
CA ASP A 10 -18.11 12.01 10.58
C ASP A 10 -17.26 10.98 11.34
N SER A 11 -16.82 9.91 10.66
CA SER A 11 -16.00 8.83 11.24
C SER A 11 -14.58 8.77 10.69
N ILE A 12 -14.19 9.67 9.77
CA ILE A 12 -12.79 9.75 9.34
C ILE A 12 -11.98 10.25 10.54
N PRO A 13 -11.02 9.47 11.06
CA PRO A 13 -10.17 9.93 12.14
C PRO A 13 -9.52 11.25 11.72
N GLN A 14 -9.75 12.30 12.51
CA GLN A 14 -9.18 13.60 12.22
C GLN A 14 -7.66 13.44 12.23
N ALA A 15 -7.02 13.69 11.08
CA ALA A 15 -5.60 13.50 10.90
C ALA A 15 -4.88 14.28 12.01
N LYS A 16 -4.24 13.56 12.95
CA LYS A 16 -3.37 14.17 13.94
C LYS A 16 -2.32 14.95 13.16
N ALA A 17 -2.27 16.26 13.36
CA ALA A 17 -1.17 17.08 12.88
C ALA A 17 0.13 16.63 13.58
N SER A 18 0.81 15.56 13.10
CA SER A 18 2.15 15.16 13.57
C SER A 18 2.88 14.06 12.78
N ALA A 19 2.35 13.44 11.71
CA ALA A 19 3.13 12.52 10.87
C ALA A 19 2.55 12.41 9.46
N PRO A 20 3.38 12.16 8.41
CA PRO A 20 2.88 11.90 7.07
C PRO A 20 2.04 10.62 7.02
N TYR A 21 0.97 10.64 6.22
CA TYR A 21 0.07 9.51 6.00
C TYR A 21 0.50 8.73 4.75
N ARG A 22 1.03 7.53 4.94
CA ARG A 22 1.77 6.78 3.91
C ARG A 22 0.91 5.70 3.25
N PHE A 23 0.70 5.85 1.95
CA PHE A 23 0.08 4.86 1.08
C PHE A 23 1.17 4.15 0.27
N VAL A 24 1.38 2.86 0.53
CA VAL A 24 2.41 2.05 -0.11
C VAL A 24 1.78 1.10 -1.11
N ILE A 25 2.18 1.21 -2.37
CA ILE A 25 1.83 0.27 -3.45
C ILE A 25 3.03 -0.66 -3.65
N LEU A 26 2.82 -1.96 -3.45
CA LEU A 26 3.77 -3.00 -3.82
C LEU A 26 3.24 -3.76 -5.02
N THR A 27 4.01 -3.84 -6.10
CA THR A 27 3.54 -4.48 -7.34
C THR A 27 4.66 -5.10 -8.15
N LEU A 28 4.35 -5.97 -9.13
CA LEU A 28 5.33 -6.36 -10.16
C LEU A 28 5.45 -5.34 -11.30
N ASP A 29 4.51 -4.41 -11.46
CA ASP A 29 4.52 -3.45 -12.56
C ASP A 29 5.37 -2.20 -12.25
N SER A 30 6.59 -2.13 -12.77
CA SER A 30 7.46 -0.95 -12.66
C SER A 30 6.90 0.30 -13.34
N HIS A 31 5.98 0.16 -14.30
CA HIS A 31 5.38 1.29 -14.99
C HIS A 31 4.39 2.07 -14.13
N ALA A 32 3.89 1.48 -13.03
CA ALA A 32 2.94 2.12 -12.13
C ALA A 32 3.54 3.33 -11.37
N ALA A 33 4.87 3.36 -11.19
CA ALA A 33 5.55 4.44 -10.48
C ALA A 33 5.42 5.80 -11.20
N GLY A 34 5.49 5.81 -12.53
CA GLY A 34 5.44 7.04 -13.34
C GLY A 34 4.11 7.79 -13.19
N PRO A 35 2.95 7.16 -13.47
CA PRO A 35 1.64 7.76 -13.25
C PRO A 35 1.40 8.21 -11.80
N ALA A 36 1.84 7.41 -10.81
CA ALA A 36 1.73 7.79 -9.40
C ALA A 36 2.49 9.09 -9.10
N ALA A 37 3.75 9.20 -9.54
CA ALA A 37 4.55 10.41 -9.36
C ALA A 37 3.94 11.64 -10.05
N ARG A 38 3.31 11.46 -11.22
CA ARG A 38 2.64 12.56 -11.95
C ARG A 38 1.44 13.13 -11.18
N ILE A 39 0.72 12.31 -10.41
CA ILE A 39 -0.49 12.75 -9.69
C ILE A 39 -0.20 13.21 -8.25
N SER A 40 0.94 12.84 -7.67
CA SER A 40 1.32 13.18 -6.28
C SER A 40 1.16 14.66 -5.90
N PRO A 41 1.53 15.66 -6.74
CA PRO A 41 1.35 17.07 -6.38
C PRO A 41 -0.12 17.46 -6.22
N ARG A 42 -0.99 16.92 -7.09
CA ARG A 42 -2.43 17.14 -6.99
C ARG A 42 -2.99 16.47 -5.74
N LEU A 43 -2.58 15.25 -5.48
CA LEU A 43 -3.03 14.49 -4.31
C LEU A 43 -2.62 15.17 -3.00
N THR A 44 -1.40 15.71 -2.91
CA THR A 44 -0.90 16.43 -1.73
C THR A 44 -1.69 17.71 -1.45
N ARG A 45 -2.17 18.40 -2.50
CA ARG A 45 -3.02 19.58 -2.35
C ARG A 45 -4.39 19.22 -1.78
N ASP A 46 -4.97 18.13 -2.25
CA ASP A 46 -6.30 17.70 -1.84
C ASP A 46 -6.27 16.98 -0.46
N PHE A 47 -5.15 16.32 -0.12
CA PHE A 47 -4.90 15.65 1.16
C PHE A 47 -3.50 16.04 1.71
N PRO A 48 -3.38 17.13 2.47
CA PRO A 48 -2.10 17.56 3.03
C PRO A 48 -1.46 16.49 3.91
N GLY A 49 -0.18 16.18 3.64
CA GLY A 49 0.59 15.19 4.39
C GLY A 49 0.48 13.75 3.88
N ILE A 50 -0.27 13.50 2.80
CA ILE A 50 -0.27 12.19 2.14
C ILE A 50 1.04 11.94 1.38
N GLU A 51 1.59 10.74 1.52
CA GLU A 51 2.74 10.28 0.75
C GLU A 51 2.36 8.97 0.05
N VAL A 52 2.53 8.92 -1.27
CA VAL A 52 2.29 7.71 -2.07
C VAL A 52 3.63 7.22 -2.61
N SER A 53 3.96 5.96 -2.35
CA SER A 53 5.12 5.30 -2.92
C SER A 53 4.73 4.05 -3.70
N VAL A 54 5.46 3.77 -4.76
CA VAL A 54 5.31 2.54 -5.57
C VAL A 54 6.63 1.79 -5.52
N HIS A 55 6.56 0.51 -5.18
CA HIS A 55 7.70 -0.39 -5.10
C HIS A 55 7.46 -1.55 -6.06
N ALA A 56 8.32 -1.66 -7.07
CA ALA A 56 8.23 -2.71 -8.08
C ALA A 56 9.10 -3.90 -7.69
N ALA A 57 8.48 -5.04 -7.42
CA ALA A 57 9.19 -6.28 -7.07
C ALA A 57 10.02 -6.84 -8.23
N ALA A 58 9.64 -6.53 -9.48
CA ALA A 58 10.41 -6.91 -10.66
C ALA A 58 11.83 -6.32 -10.68
N GLU A 59 12.11 -5.27 -9.90
CA GLU A 59 13.44 -4.65 -9.82
C GLU A 59 14.39 -5.36 -8.84
N TRP A 60 13.90 -6.28 -8.00
CA TRP A 60 14.69 -6.80 -6.87
C TRP A 60 15.87 -7.67 -7.29
N ALA A 61 15.74 -8.41 -8.40
CA ALA A 61 16.81 -9.26 -8.91
C ALA A 61 18.03 -8.44 -9.38
N GLU A 62 17.78 -7.29 -9.99
CA GLU A 62 18.82 -6.42 -10.56
C GLU A 62 19.26 -5.33 -9.56
N ASN A 63 18.39 -4.99 -8.60
CA ASN A 63 18.61 -3.96 -7.61
C ASN A 63 18.16 -4.41 -6.20
N PRO A 64 19.06 -5.06 -5.44
CA PRO A 64 18.77 -5.48 -4.07
C PRO A 64 18.33 -4.34 -3.15
N THR A 65 18.77 -3.10 -3.40
CA THR A 65 18.38 -1.94 -2.58
C THR A 65 16.90 -1.58 -2.73
N ALA A 66 16.25 -1.97 -3.84
CA ALA A 66 14.83 -1.77 -4.05
C ALA A 66 13.97 -2.61 -3.10
N LEU A 67 14.43 -3.82 -2.74
CA LEU A 67 13.78 -4.66 -1.74
C LEU A 67 13.86 -4.01 -0.36
N ASP A 68 15.02 -3.52 0.04
CA ASP A 68 15.20 -2.84 1.33
C ASP A 68 14.34 -1.57 1.44
N ALA A 69 14.23 -0.82 0.34
CA ALA A 69 13.35 0.34 0.27
C ALA A 69 11.86 -0.05 0.43
N ALA A 70 11.44 -1.16 -0.19
CA ALA A 70 10.07 -1.68 -0.04
C ALA A 70 9.79 -2.11 1.41
N LYS A 71 10.69 -2.85 2.04
CA LYS A 71 10.59 -3.26 3.46
C LYS A 71 10.47 -2.06 4.39
N LYS A 72 11.32 -1.06 4.19
CA LYS A 72 11.27 0.20 4.95
C LYS A 72 9.94 0.91 4.78
N ALA A 73 9.43 1.03 3.55
CA ALA A 73 8.14 1.66 3.28
C ALA A 73 6.99 0.92 3.99
N LEU A 74 6.96 -0.42 3.89
CA LEU A 74 5.96 -1.26 4.55
C LEU A 74 5.95 -1.08 6.07
N SER A 75 7.13 -0.96 6.70
CA SER A 75 7.24 -0.76 8.15
C SER A 75 6.61 0.54 8.67
N GLN A 76 6.40 1.52 7.79
CA GLN A 76 5.85 2.83 8.11
C GLN A 76 4.45 3.05 7.50
N ALA A 77 3.93 2.09 6.74
CA ALA A 77 2.72 2.25 5.95
C ALA A 77 1.47 2.43 6.81
N ASN A 78 0.61 3.37 6.43
CA ASN A 78 -0.75 3.49 6.95
C ASN A 78 -1.73 2.72 6.10
N ILE A 79 -1.52 2.68 4.77
CA ILE A 79 -2.27 1.82 3.85
C ILE A 79 -1.27 1.05 2.99
N VAL A 80 -1.51 -0.25 2.85
CA VAL A 80 -0.75 -1.11 1.93
C VAL A 80 -1.68 -1.63 0.85
N MET A 81 -1.27 -1.47 -0.41
CA MET A 81 -1.90 -2.09 -1.57
C MET A 81 -0.88 -3.00 -2.25
N THR A 82 -1.15 -4.29 -2.31
CA THR A 82 -0.37 -5.23 -3.11
C THR A 82 -1.13 -5.58 -4.38
N ASN A 83 -0.49 -5.47 -5.54
CA ASN A 83 -1.10 -5.82 -6.83
C ASN A 83 -0.14 -6.60 -7.72
N LEU A 84 -0.62 -7.64 -8.41
CA LEU A 84 0.20 -8.48 -9.30
C LEU A 84 1.39 -9.12 -8.57
N LEU A 85 1.22 -9.61 -7.33
CA LEU A 85 2.31 -10.26 -6.58
C LEU A 85 2.04 -11.77 -6.45
N PHE A 86 2.65 -12.57 -7.33
CA PHE A 86 2.38 -14.02 -7.42
C PHE A 86 3.60 -14.90 -7.74
N LEU A 87 4.81 -14.32 -7.75
CA LEU A 87 6.05 -15.09 -7.96
C LEU A 87 6.63 -15.51 -6.62
N GLU A 88 6.92 -16.79 -6.46
CA GLU A 88 7.33 -17.40 -5.19
C GLU A 88 8.59 -16.74 -4.59
N GLU A 89 9.59 -16.44 -5.42
CA GLU A 89 10.81 -15.76 -4.97
C GLU A 89 10.54 -14.37 -4.37
N HIS A 90 9.65 -13.60 -4.99
CA HIS A 90 9.25 -12.28 -4.51
C HIS A 90 8.38 -12.39 -3.25
N ILE A 91 7.46 -13.36 -3.20
CA ILE A 91 6.63 -13.61 -2.01
C ILE A 91 7.51 -13.95 -0.82
N ASN A 92 8.41 -14.93 -0.96
CA ASN A 92 9.30 -15.35 0.12
C ASN A 92 10.19 -14.20 0.64
N ALA A 93 10.60 -13.29 -0.26
CA ALA A 93 11.45 -12.15 0.11
C ALA A 93 10.74 -11.08 0.95
N ILE A 94 9.40 -10.96 0.87
CA ILE A 94 8.64 -9.82 1.43
C ILE A 94 7.46 -10.21 2.33
N LEU A 95 7.01 -11.47 2.31
CA LEU A 95 5.85 -11.93 3.08
C LEU A 95 5.94 -11.62 4.60
N PRO A 96 7.10 -11.76 5.28
CA PRO A 96 7.22 -11.36 6.68
C PRO A 96 6.91 -9.87 6.90
N ASP A 97 7.43 -9.01 6.03
CA ASP A 97 7.21 -7.56 6.10
C ASP A 97 5.76 -7.18 5.79
N LEU A 98 5.13 -7.84 4.81
CA LEU A 98 3.70 -7.66 4.52
C LEU A 98 2.82 -8.09 5.69
N THR A 99 3.14 -9.22 6.31
CA THR A 99 2.41 -9.73 7.48
C THR A 99 2.51 -8.77 8.65
N ALA A 100 3.71 -8.21 8.89
CA ALA A 100 3.92 -7.19 9.92
C ALA A 100 3.18 -5.89 9.60
N ALA A 101 3.26 -5.41 8.34
CA ALA A 101 2.58 -4.19 7.91
C ALA A 101 1.06 -4.31 8.05
N ARG A 102 0.48 -5.47 7.71
CA ARG A 102 -0.95 -5.75 7.90
C ARG A 102 -1.44 -5.52 9.34
N GLN A 103 -0.61 -5.79 10.35
CA GLN A 103 -1.01 -5.60 11.75
C GLN A 103 -1.08 -4.13 12.16
N ASN A 104 -0.28 -3.28 11.52
CA ASN A 104 -0.09 -1.89 11.91
C ASN A 104 -0.83 -0.90 11.00
N ALA A 105 -1.04 -1.26 9.73
CA ALA A 105 -1.72 -0.42 8.76
C ALA A 105 -3.23 -0.33 9.07
N ASP A 106 -3.82 0.83 8.78
CA ASP A 106 -5.26 1.07 8.86
C ASP A 106 -6.02 0.20 7.85
N ALA A 107 -5.39 -0.08 6.70
CA ALA A 107 -5.89 -1.01 5.71
C ALA A 107 -4.76 -1.73 4.96
N PHE A 108 -5.00 -3.01 4.66
CA PHE A 108 -4.20 -3.83 3.77
C PHE A 108 -5.09 -4.40 2.69
N VAL A 109 -4.73 -4.19 1.42
CA VAL A 109 -5.55 -4.59 0.27
C VAL A 109 -4.69 -5.37 -0.73
N ALA A 110 -5.05 -6.62 -0.97
CA ALA A 110 -4.39 -7.45 -1.97
C ALA A 110 -5.32 -7.73 -3.16
N VAL A 111 -4.88 -7.36 -4.36
CA VAL A 111 -5.64 -7.48 -5.61
C VAL A 111 -4.81 -8.24 -6.62
N ILE A 112 -5.37 -9.28 -7.27
CA ILE A 112 -4.67 -10.10 -8.28
C ILE A 112 -3.28 -10.53 -7.75
N ALA A 113 -3.27 -11.24 -6.64
CA ALA A 113 -2.06 -11.70 -5.97
C ALA A 113 -2.20 -13.18 -5.58
N ASP A 114 -1.09 -13.79 -5.16
CA ASP A 114 -1.10 -15.15 -4.62
C ASP A 114 -2.08 -15.28 -3.45
N PRO A 115 -2.79 -16.43 -3.29
CA PRO A 115 -3.73 -16.64 -2.19
C PRO A 115 -3.16 -16.33 -0.79
N GLN A 116 -1.88 -16.55 -0.54
CA GLN A 116 -1.24 -16.22 0.73
C GLN A 116 -1.23 -14.71 0.99
N ILE A 117 -1.04 -13.90 -0.06
CA ILE A 117 -1.09 -12.44 0.02
C ILE A 117 -2.53 -11.95 0.09
N VAL A 118 -3.45 -12.57 -0.66
CA VAL A 118 -4.88 -12.20 -0.65
C VAL A 118 -5.48 -12.31 0.76
N ARG A 119 -5.13 -13.35 1.51
CA ARG A 119 -5.57 -13.55 2.91
C ARG A 119 -5.08 -12.47 3.87
N LEU A 120 -4.06 -11.69 3.49
CA LEU A 120 -3.63 -10.54 4.29
C LEU A 120 -4.59 -9.35 4.17
N THR A 121 -5.57 -9.38 3.27
CA THR A 121 -6.54 -8.29 3.12
C THR A 121 -7.31 -8.06 4.42
N LYS A 122 -7.27 -6.83 4.92
CA LYS A 122 -7.97 -6.37 6.12
C LYS A 122 -8.30 -4.88 6.01
N MET A 123 -9.56 -4.49 6.25
CA MET A 123 -10.00 -3.10 6.25
C MET A 123 -11.29 -2.95 7.07
N GLY A 124 -11.19 -2.35 8.26
CA GLY A 124 -12.32 -2.31 9.20
C GLY A 124 -12.76 -3.72 9.61
N ASP A 125 -14.06 -4.01 9.48
CA ASP A 125 -14.65 -5.31 9.80
C ASP A 125 -14.34 -6.40 8.76
N LEU A 126 -13.88 -6.03 7.57
CA LEU A 126 -13.43 -6.99 6.57
C LEU A 126 -12.08 -7.56 7.00
N ASP A 127 -12.03 -8.87 7.24
CA ASP A 127 -10.81 -9.63 7.47
C ASP A 127 -10.87 -10.95 6.68
N MET A 128 -9.86 -11.20 5.83
CA MET A 128 -9.76 -12.38 4.97
C MET A 128 -8.77 -13.45 5.49
N SER A 129 -8.28 -13.31 6.73
CA SER A 129 -7.35 -14.27 7.35
C SER A 129 -8.00 -15.61 7.67
#